data_AF-A0A0G1Q8A8-F1
#
_entry.id   AF-A0A0G1Q8A8-F1
#
_cell.length_a   1.000
_cell.length_b   1.000
_cell.length_c   1.000
_cell.angle_alpha   90.00
_cell.angle_beta   90.00
_cell.angle_gamma   90.00
#
_symmetry.space_group_name_H-M   'P 1'
#
loop_
_entity.id
_entity.type
_entity.pdbx_description
1 polymer ?
#
loop_
_entity_poly.entity_id
_entity_poly.type
_entity_poly.pdbx_seq_one_letter_code
_entity_poly.pdbx_strand_id
1 'polypeptide(L)'
;MGLKNGLQTVWAPDGSKFLASHTNRAGKSLTLGIYDSAGKELFQTGLPALAEKCVWPDAKNAFCAVPRSIPENALLPDDYLMGEFNSSDRIIKINLDAKESKVIFDEGVFDISNIIASKDGSRIFFIDRSNGTLWRIKLK
;
A
#
# COMPACT_ATOMS: atom_id res chain seq x y z
N MET A 1 12.61 13.25 -12.47
CA MET A 1 12.34 11.85 -12.07
C MET A 1 12.77 10.96 -13.23
N GLY A 2 13.66 9.99 -13.02
CA GLY A 2 14.02 9.02 -14.07
C GLY A 2 12.89 8.03 -14.33
N LEU A 3 13.01 7.20 -15.37
CA LEU A 3 12.06 6.12 -15.68
C LEU A 3 11.89 5.19 -14.46
N LYS A 4 10.65 5.08 -13.97
CA LYS A 4 10.24 4.15 -12.91
C LYS A 4 9.35 3.07 -13.54
N ASN A 5 9.68 1.79 -13.33
CA ASN A 5 8.92 0.67 -13.89
C ASN A 5 7.83 0.25 -12.91
N GLY A 6 6.69 -0.20 -13.42
CA GLY A 6 5.58 -0.64 -12.59
C GLY A 6 5.04 0.45 -11.65
N LEU A 7 5.10 1.71 -12.08
CA LEU A 7 4.72 2.85 -11.25
C LEU A 7 3.21 2.84 -10.97
N GLN A 8 2.84 2.80 -9.70
CA GLN A 8 1.48 3.06 -9.24
C GLN A 8 1.51 4.20 -8.23
N THR A 9 0.45 4.99 -8.16
CA THR A 9 0.35 6.12 -7.23
C THR A 9 -1.02 6.22 -6.58
N VAL A 10 -1.06 6.59 -5.30
CA VAL A 10 -2.30 6.95 -4.59
C VAL A 10 -2.12 8.31 -3.91
N TRP A 11 -2.94 9.27 -4.33
CA TRP A 11 -2.90 10.65 -3.85
C TRP A 11 -3.56 10.80 -2.49
N ALA A 12 -2.98 11.66 -1.65
CA ALA A 12 -3.63 12.11 -0.43
C ALA A 12 -4.88 12.94 -0.77
N PRO A 13 -5.90 13.01 0.11
CA PRO A 13 -7.17 13.67 -0.20
C PRO A 13 -7.06 15.18 -0.46
N ASP A 14 -5.98 15.81 0.00
CA ASP A 14 -5.68 17.22 -0.20
C ASP A 14 -4.84 17.51 -1.47
N GLY A 15 -4.42 16.47 -2.19
CA GLY A 15 -3.57 16.58 -3.39
C GLY A 15 -2.14 17.06 -3.11
N SER A 16 -1.72 17.24 -1.87
CA SER A 16 -0.40 17.80 -1.55
C SER A 16 0.76 16.83 -1.77
N LYS A 17 0.45 15.53 -1.80
CA LYS A 17 1.40 14.42 -1.85
C LYS A 17 0.73 13.14 -2.33
N PHE A 18 1.56 12.15 -2.66
CA PHE A 18 1.12 10.83 -3.05
C PHE A 18 2.05 9.74 -2.52
N LEU A 19 1.49 8.56 -2.30
CA LEU A 19 2.26 7.32 -2.22
C LEU A 19 2.60 6.88 -3.63
N ALA A 20 3.81 6.40 -3.85
CA ALA A 20 4.22 5.80 -5.10
C ALA A 20 4.93 4.47 -4.85
N SER A 21 4.51 3.44 -5.58
CA SER A 21 5.22 2.18 -5.62
C SER A 21 5.83 1.96 -6.99
N HIS A 22 7.00 1.33 -7.03
CA HIS A 22 7.69 0.99 -8.27
C HIS A 22 8.68 -0.16 -8.07
N THR A 23 9.07 -0.77 -9.17
CA THR A 23 10.08 -1.83 -9.23
C THR A 23 11.33 -1.38 -10.01
N ASN A 24 12.37 -2.20 -9.92
CA ASN A 24 13.51 -2.10 -10.82
C ASN A 24 13.12 -2.58 -12.24
N ARG A 25 14.05 -2.51 -13.20
CA ARG A 25 13.78 -2.91 -14.60
C ARG A 25 13.40 -4.39 -14.78
N ALA A 26 13.72 -5.24 -13.81
CA ALA A 26 13.39 -6.66 -13.84
C ALA A 26 12.03 -6.97 -13.18
N GLY A 27 11.23 -5.96 -12.82
CA GLY A 27 9.97 -6.17 -12.09
C GLY A 27 10.18 -6.65 -10.64
N LYS A 28 11.39 -6.49 -10.09
CA LYS A 28 11.77 -6.91 -8.74
C LYS A 28 11.99 -5.70 -7.82
N SER A 29 12.27 -5.99 -6.54
CA SER A 29 12.60 -4.99 -5.53
C SER A 29 11.51 -3.91 -5.43
N LEU A 30 10.28 -4.35 -5.18
CA LEU A 30 9.15 -3.44 -4.98
C LEU A 30 9.45 -2.49 -3.81
N THR A 31 9.31 -1.20 -4.07
CA THR A 31 9.50 -0.14 -3.08
C THR A 31 8.25 0.73 -3.01
N LEU A 32 8.00 1.29 -1.82
CA LEU A 32 6.94 2.26 -1.56
C LEU A 32 7.53 3.50 -0.89
N GLY A 33 7.24 4.67 -1.45
CA GLY A 33 7.65 5.96 -0.90
C GLY A 33 6.51 6.97 -0.91
N ILE A 34 6.67 8.05 -0.15
CA ILE A 34 5.78 9.22 -0.14
C ILE A 34 6.53 10.39 -0.78
N TYR A 35 5.86 11.05 -1.71
CA TYR A 35 6.39 12.15 -2.51
C TYR A 35 5.47 13.36 -2.42
N ASP A 36 6.02 14.58 -2.46
CA ASP A 36 5.19 15.78 -2.63
C ASP A 36 4.63 15.87 -4.06
N SER A 37 3.71 16.81 -4.28
CA SER A 37 3.10 17.06 -5.59
C SER A 37 4.10 17.41 -6.70
N ALA A 38 5.32 17.85 -6.37
CA ALA A 38 6.41 18.09 -7.32
C ALA A 38 7.27 16.84 -7.60
N GLY A 39 6.98 15.71 -6.94
CA GLY A 39 7.70 14.45 -7.08
C GLY A 39 8.99 14.37 -6.25
N LYS A 40 9.20 15.27 -5.28
CA LYS A 40 10.31 15.16 -4.32
C LYS A 40 9.95 14.14 -3.26
N GLU A 41 10.88 13.23 -2.99
CA GLU A 41 10.73 12.23 -1.93
C GLU A 41 10.69 12.91 -0.55
N LEU A 42 9.63 12.62 0.21
CA LEU A 42 9.44 13.09 1.58
C LEU A 42 9.85 12.01 2.59
N PHE A 43 9.50 10.76 2.28
CA PHE A 43 9.74 9.61 3.14
C PHE A 43 9.77 8.30 2.35
N GLN A 44 10.87 7.55 2.45
CA GLN A 44 10.97 6.20 1.94
C GLN A 44 10.55 5.19 3.02
N THR A 45 9.50 4.42 2.77
CA THR A 45 8.84 3.62 3.82
C THR A 45 9.57 2.33 4.17
N GLY A 46 10.38 1.81 3.24
CA GLY A 46 11.01 0.49 3.36
C GLY A 46 10.02 -0.69 3.21
N LEU A 47 8.76 -0.42 2.88
CA LEU A 47 7.71 -1.43 2.74
C LEU A 47 7.63 -1.95 1.29
N PRO A 48 7.56 -3.28 1.07
CA PRO A 48 7.37 -3.85 -0.26
C PRO A 48 5.86 -3.96 -0.57
N ALA A 49 5.18 -2.83 -0.72
CA ALA A 49 3.74 -2.77 -0.96
C ALA A 49 3.40 -2.00 -2.24
N LEU A 50 2.34 -2.45 -2.90
CA LEU A 50 1.76 -1.78 -4.06
C LEU A 50 0.97 -0.56 -3.59
N ALA A 51 1.10 0.57 -4.29
CA ALA A 51 0.41 1.80 -3.90
C ALA A 51 -1.11 1.62 -3.94
N GLU A 52 -1.64 0.80 -4.86
CA GLU A 52 -3.09 0.48 -4.92
C GLU A 52 -3.62 -0.24 -3.67
N LYS A 53 -2.73 -0.87 -2.90
CA LYS A 53 -3.03 -1.49 -1.61
C LYS A 53 -2.95 -0.51 -0.44
N CYS A 54 -2.86 0.78 -0.72
CA CYS A 54 -2.83 1.83 0.28
C CYS A 54 -4.02 2.78 0.19
N VAL A 55 -4.39 3.37 1.32
CA VAL A 55 -5.40 4.43 1.43
C VAL A 55 -4.98 5.50 2.42
N TRP A 56 -5.34 6.74 2.11
CA TRP A 56 -5.18 7.89 3.01
C TRP A 56 -6.51 8.19 3.73
N PRO A 57 -6.65 7.94 5.04
CA PRO A 57 -7.76 8.49 5.82
C PRO A 57 -7.72 10.03 5.89
N ASP A 58 -6.52 10.60 5.90
CA ASP A 58 -6.26 12.03 6.01
C ASP A 58 -4.93 12.40 5.29
N ALA A 59 -4.52 13.66 5.39
CA ALA A 59 -3.30 14.16 4.75
C ALA A 59 -2.00 13.88 5.54
N LYS A 60 -2.00 13.02 6.55
CA LYS A 60 -0.82 12.76 7.41
C LYS A 60 -0.57 11.27 7.63
N ASN A 61 -1.63 10.49 7.58
CA ASN A 61 -1.62 9.07 7.84
C ASN A 61 -2.03 8.32 6.56
N ALA A 62 -1.36 7.21 6.30
CA ALA A 62 -1.78 6.23 5.31
C ALA A 62 -1.89 4.85 5.96
N PHE A 63 -2.78 4.02 5.44
CA PHE A 63 -2.85 2.60 5.75
C PHE A 63 -2.50 1.81 4.49
N CYS A 64 -1.59 0.87 4.60
CA CYS A 64 -1.20 0.00 3.51
C CYS A 64 -1.37 -1.46 3.91
N ALA A 65 -2.00 -2.25 3.05
CA ALA A 65 -1.90 -3.69 3.10
C ALA A 65 -0.55 -4.11 2.52
N VAL A 66 0.31 -4.63 3.40
CA VAL A 66 1.68 -5.03 3.07
C VAL A 66 1.75 -6.55 3.08
N PRO A 67 2.16 -7.18 1.97
CA PRO A 67 2.29 -8.62 1.93
C PRO A 67 3.37 -9.09 2.93
N ARG A 68 3.08 -10.17 3.66
CA ARG A 68 4.05 -10.81 4.55
C ARG A 68 5.23 -11.39 3.78
N SER A 69 4.98 -11.85 2.56
CA SER A 69 5.98 -12.30 1.60
C SER A 69 5.49 -12.06 0.17
N ILE A 70 6.44 -11.92 -0.75
CA ILE A 70 6.21 -11.86 -2.19
C ILE A 70 6.90 -13.09 -2.79
N PRO A 71 6.24 -13.86 -3.68
CA PRO A 71 6.89 -14.98 -4.35
C PRO A 71 8.17 -14.52 -5.06
N GLU A 72 9.27 -15.25 -4.89
CA GLU A 72 10.59 -14.85 -5.42
C GLU A 72 10.57 -14.62 -6.94
N ASN A 73 9.79 -15.43 -7.65
CA ASN A 73 9.66 -15.34 -9.10
C ASN A 73 8.63 -14.31 -9.59
N ALA A 74 7.83 -13.70 -8.71
CA ALA A 74 6.81 -12.73 -9.11
C ALA A 74 7.42 -11.46 -9.73
N LEU A 75 6.86 -11.01 -10.85
CA LEU A 75 7.17 -9.78 -11.57
C LEU A 75 6.09 -8.75 -11.25
N LEU A 76 6.45 -7.69 -10.53
CA LEU A 76 5.50 -6.73 -9.98
C LEU A 76 5.48 -5.42 -10.78
N PRO A 77 4.28 -4.79 -10.91
CA PRO A 77 2.99 -5.18 -10.32
C PRO A 77 2.22 -6.24 -11.12
N ASP A 78 2.65 -6.56 -12.34
CA ASP A 78 1.86 -7.28 -13.35
C ASP A 78 1.35 -8.65 -12.87
N ASP A 79 2.20 -9.52 -12.31
CA ASP A 79 1.79 -10.86 -11.85
C ASP A 79 0.72 -10.77 -10.75
N TYR A 80 0.83 -9.79 -9.86
CA TYR A 80 -0.22 -9.56 -8.86
C TYR A 80 -1.51 -9.11 -9.53
N LEU A 81 -1.45 -8.12 -10.42
CA LEU A 81 -2.62 -7.57 -11.12
C LEU A 81 -3.34 -8.63 -11.98
N MET A 82 -2.58 -9.52 -12.64
CA MET A 82 -3.11 -10.63 -13.42
C MET A 82 -3.67 -11.77 -12.57
N GLY A 83 -3.35 -11.80 -11.27
CA GLY A 83 -3.87 -12.81 -10.34
C GLY A 83 -3.07 -14.10 -10.34
N GLU A 84 -1.80 -14.05 -10.74
CA GLU A 84 -0.87 -15.18 -10.70
C GLU A 84 -0.60 -15.66 -9.27
N PHE A 85 -0.82 -14.80 -8.28
CA PHE A 85 -0.78 -15.16 -6.88
C PHE A 85 -1.72 -14.29 -6.03
N ASN A 86 -2.16 -14.86 -4.90
CA ASN A 86 -2.78 -14.12 -3.82
C ASN A 86 -1.73 -13.78 -2.76
N SER A 87 -1.76 -12.58 -2.21
CA SER A 87 -0.90 -12.22 -1.08
C SER A 87 -1.53 -12.59 0.27
N SER A 88 -0.71 -12.51 1.32
CA SER A 88 -1.15 -12.62 2.71
C SER A 88 -0.71 -11.35 3.42
N ASP A 89 -1.65 -10.44 3.63
CA ASP A 89 -1.34 -9.07 4.01
C ASP A 89 -1.50 -8.81 5.52
N ARG A 90 -0.66 -7.91 6.02
CA ARG A 90 -0.85 -7.19 7.28
C ARG A 90 -1.12 -5.72 6.98
N ILE A 91 -1.87 -5.03 7.84
CA ILE A 91 -2.11 -3.59 7.67
C ILE A 91 -1.11 -2.80 8.50
N ILE A 92 -0.41 -1.90 7.82
CA ILE A 92 0.57 -0.99 8.41
C ILE A 92 0.05 0.44 8.29
N LYS A 93 0.06 1.18 9.41
CA LYS A 93 -0.12 2.62 9.45
C LYS A 93 1.23 3.29 9.19
N ILE A 94 1.25 4.24 8.26
CA ILE A 94 2.38 5.13 8.00
C ILE A 94 2.00 6.50 8.51
N ASN A 95 2.82 7.10 9.37
CA ASN A 95 2.65 8.46 9.83
C ASN A 95 3.77 9.33 9.26
N LEU A 96 3.41 10.34 8.48
CA LEU A 96 4.38 11.18 7.77
C LEU A 96 5.09 12.17 8.70
N ASP A 97 4.40 12.70 9.72
CA ASP A 97 4.97 13.68 10.65
C ASP A 97 6.10 13.04 11.48
N ALA A 98 5.89 11.81 11.96
CA ALA A 98 6.87 11.03 12.71
C ALA A 98 7.83 10.21 11.83
N LYS A 99 7.55 10.10 10.51
CA LYS A 99 8.26 9.21 9.58
C LYS A 99 8.38 7.78 10.11
N GLU A 100 7.26 7.26 10.62
CA GLU A 100 7.18 5.91 11.20
C GLU A 100 6.17 5.03 10.46
N SER A 101 6.41 3.72 10.52
CA SER A 101 5.49 2.69 10.06
C SER A 101 5.20 1.72 11.20
N LYS A 102 3.92 1.49 11.50
CA LYS A 102 3.48 0.63 12.61
C LYS A 102 2.45 -0.37 12.13
N VAL A 103 2.64 -1.65 12.46
CA VAL A 103 1.62 -2.69 12.23
C VAL A 103 0.41 -2.39 13.12
N ILE A 104 -0.77 -2.31 12.51
CA ILE A 104 -2.04 -2.05 13.21
C ILE A 104 -3.04 -3.20 13.09
N PHE A 105 -2.79 -4.15 12.18
CA PHE A 105 -3.55 -5.38 12.05
C PHE A 105 -2.67 -6.46 11.41
N ASP A 106 -2.56 -7.62 12.07
CA ASP A 106 -1.74 -8.76 11.61
C ASP A 106 -2.43 -10.09 11.91
N GLU A 107 -3.77 -10.09 11.87
CA GLU A 107 -4.57 -11.29 12.14
C GLU A 107 -5.18 -11.80 10.82
N GLY A 108 -5.29 -13.12 10.68
CA GLY A 108 -5.86 -13.76 9.51
C GLY A 108 -4.97 -13.74 8.26
N VAL A 109 -5.48 -14.39 7.22
CA VAL A 109 -4.84 -14.51 5.90
C VAL A 109 -5.77 -13.89 4.89
N PHE A 110 -5.45 -12.66 4.46
CA PHE A 110 -6.24 -11.88 3.51
C PHE A 110 -5.36 -11.42 2.37
N ASP A 111 -5.87 -11.49 1.14
CA ASP A 111 -5.35 -10.69 0.04
C ASP A 111 -6.19 -9.42 -0.03
N ILE A 112 -5.67 -8.33 0.54
CA ILE A 112 -6.43 -7.10 0.71
C ILE A 112 -6.38 -6.30 -0.59
N SER A 113 -7.56 -6.07 -1.16
CA SER A 113 -7.78 -5.24 -2.34
C SER A 113 -8.90 -4.23 -2.08
N ASN A 114 -9.00 -3.18 -2.90
CA ASN A 114 -10.02 -2.13 -2.78
C ASN A 114 -10.12 -1.55 -1.35
N ILE A 115 -8.96 -1.30 -0.74
CA ILE A 115 -8.89 -0.79 0.64
C ILE A 115 -9.41 0.64 0.70
N ILE A 116 -10.32 0.90 1.64
CA ILE A 116 -10.82 2.23 1.96
C ILE A 116 -10.78 2.47 3.46
N ALA A 117 -10.62 3.74 3.85
CA ALA A 117 -10.61 4.13 5.25
C ALA A 117 -11.70 5.18 5.52
N SER A 118 -12.26 5.11 6.73
CA SER A 118 -13.07 6.19 7.27
C SER A 118 -12.23 7.45 7.49
N LYS A 119 -12.84 8.64 7.34
CA LYS A 119 -12.17 9.94 7.49
C LYS A 119 -11.53 10.15 8.88
N ASP A 120 -12.10 9.55 9.92
CA ASP A 120 -11.56 9.60 11.28
C ASP A 120 -10.44 8.57 11.51
N GLY A 121 -10.11 7.75 10.50
CA GLY A 121 -9.11 6.70 10.59
C GLY A 121 -9.46 5.57 11.57
N SER A 122 -10.71 5.46 12.03
CA SER A 122 -11.14 4.47 13.04
C SER A 122 -11.53 3.12 12.44
N ARG A 123 -11.78 3.08 11.13
CA ARG A 123 -12.23 1.89 10.40
C ARG A 123 -11.55 1.79 9.04
N ILE A 124 -11.22 0.56 8.68
CA ILE A 124 -10.76 0.15 7.34
C ILE A 124 -11.76 -0.85 6.79
N PHE A 125 -12.10 -0.72 5.51
CA PHE A 125 -12.88 -1.68 4.75
C PHE A 125 -12.07 -2.16 3.55
N PHE A 126 -12.25 -3.41 3.15
CA PHE A 126 -11.54 -3.98 2.00
C PHE A 126 -12.27 -5.21 1.46
N ILE A 127 -11.91 -5.60 0.24
CA ILE A 127 -12.30 -6.88 -0.36
C ILE A 127 -11.15 -7.87 -0.18
N ASP A 128 -11.44 -9.03 0.40
CA ASP A 128 -10.53 -10.16 0.36
C ASP A 128 -10.58 -10.78 -1.04
N ARG A 129 -9.55 -10.53 -1.83
CA ARG A 129 -9.48 -10.97 -3.23
C ARG A 129 -9.55 -12.49 -3.36
N SER A 130 -9.13 -13.23 -2.34
CA SER A 130 -9.11 -14.70 -2.38
C SER A 130 -10.51 -15.34 -2.47
N ASN A 131 -11.54 -14.65 -1.98
CA ASN A 131 -12.92 -15.16 -1.91
C ASN A 131 -14.00 -14.11 -2.27
N GLY A 132 -13.61 -12.87 -2.54
CA GLY A 132 -14.51 -11.78 -2.94
C GLY A 132 -15.34 -11.16 -1.82
N THR A 133 -15.09 -11.49 -0.55
CA THR A 133 -15.90 -11.01 0.57
C THR A 133 -15.48 -9.62 1.06
N LEU A 134 -16.46 -8.82 1.52
CA LEU A 134 -16.23 -7.51 2.12
C LEU A 134 -15.96 -7.62 3.62
N TRP A 135 -14.86 -7.03 4.05
CA TRP A 135 -14.43 -7.01 5.45
C TRP A 135 -14.36 -5.60 6.01
N ARG A 136 -14.49 -5.51 7.35
CA ARG A 136 -14.32 -4.29 8.12
C ARG A 136 -13.44 -4.57 9.33
N ILE A 137 -12.40 -3.77 9.50
CA ILE A 137 -11.57 -3.73 10.71
C ILE A 137 -11.90 -2.46 11.48
N LYS A 138 -12.07 -2.59 12.79
CA LYS A 138 -12.17 -1.45 13.72
C LYS A 138 -10.80 -1.26 14.37
N LEU A 139 -10.21 -0.09 14.16
CA LEU A 139 -8.97 0.32 14.80
C LEU A 139 -9.32 0.87 16.19
N LYS A 140 -8.62 0.36 17.21
CA LYS A 140 -8.80 0.79 18.61
C LYS A 140 -8.25 2.19 18.82
#